data_AF-A0A6J6DXR5-F1
#
_entry.id   AF-A0A6J6DXR5-F1
#
_cell.length_a   1.000
_cell.length_b   1.000
_cell.length_c   1.000
_cell.angle_alpha   90.00
_cell.angle_beta   90.00
_cell.angle_gamma   90.00
#
_symmetry.space_group_name_H-M   'P 1'
#
loop_
_entity.id
_entity.type
_entity.pdbx_description
1 polymer ?
#
loop_
_entity_poly.entity_id
_entity_poly.type
_entity_poly.pdbx_seq_one_letter_code
_entity_poly.pdbx_strand_id
1 'polypeptide(L)' 'MARLDIPDGNGLEAHRLWQLAPHMGAGIAAMSDAVYAKSSLGIREREVARMRIAQLNQCVV' A
#
# COMPACT_ATOMS: atom_id res chain seq x y z
N MET A 1 -9.11 13.81 -3.89
CA MET A 1 -9.73 12.63 -4.54
C MET A 1 -8.91 12.29 -5.77
N ALA A 2 -8.63 11.00 -5.99
CA ALA A 2 -7.77 10.56 -7.09
C ALA A 2 -8.37 11.00 -8.44
N ARG A 3 -7.53 11.49 -9.35
CA ARG A 3 -7.93 11.92 -10.70
C ARG A 3 -8.00 10.74 -11.67
N LEU A 4 -8.42 9.57 -11.18
CA LEU A 4 -8.39 8.30 -11.90
C LEU A 4 -9.81 7.73 -11.97
N ASP A 5 -10.19 7.25 -13.14
CA ASP A 5 -11.45 6.53 -13.35
C ASP A 5 -11.28 5.09 -12.84
N ILE A 6 -11.82 4.82 -11.66
CA ILE A 6 -11.71 3.51 -11.01
C ILE A 6 -12.92 2.65 -11.40
N PRO A 7 -12.71 1.42 -11.94
CA PRO A 7 -13.80 0.57 -12.40
C PRO A 7 -14.81 0.27 -11.29
N ASP A 8 -16.11 0.29 -11.60
CA ASP A 8 -17.16 -0.12 -10.68
C ASP A 8 -17.04 -1.57 -10.26
N GLY A 9 -17.47 -1.87 -9.03
CA GLY A 9 -17.45 -3.24 -8.50
C GLY A 9 -17.48 -3.30 -6.98
N ASN A 10 -17.40 -4.52 -6.45
CA ASN A 10 -17.45 -4.77 -5.01
C ASN A 10 -16.09 -4.51 -4.33
N GLY A 11 -16.14 -4.14 -3.04
CA GLY A 11 -14.96 -3.93 -2.20
C GLY A 11 -14.46 -2.48 -2.15
N LEU A 12 -13.35 -2.26 -1.46
CA LEU A 12 -12.77 -0.91 -1.30
C LEU A 12 -12.23 -0.39 -2.63
N GLU A 13 -12.35 0.91 -2.85
CA GLU A 13 -11.81 1.61 -4.03
C GLU A 13 -10.31 1.31 -4.24
N ALA A 14 -9.52 1.28 -3.16
CA ALA A 14 -8.11 0.92 -3.22
C ALA A 14 -7.83 -0.50 -3.76
N HIS A 15 -8.74 -1.46 -3.55
CA HIS A 15 -8.63 -2.79 -4.15
C HIS A 15 -8.99 -2.75 -5.63
N ARG A 16 -10.02 -2.00 -6.01
CA ARG A 16 -10.45 -1.85 -7.41
C ARG A 16 -9.43 -1.09 -8.25
N LEU A 17 -8.68 -0.15 -7.66
CA LEU A 17 -7.57 0.55 -8.32
C LEU A 17 -6.55 -0.43 -8.92
N TRP A 18 -6.27 -1.55 -8.25
CA TRP A 18 -5.32 -2.54 -8.76
C TRP A 18 -5.82 -3.31 -9.99
N GLN A 19 -7.12 -3.26 -10.30
CA GLN A 19 -7.65 -3.79 -11.56
C GLN A 19 -7.16 -2.99 -12.77
N LEU A 20 -6.74 -1.73 -12.59
CA LEU A 20 -6.11 -0.92 -13.64
C LEU A 20 -4.68 -1.37 -13.95
N ALA A 21 -4.02 -2.09 -13.04
CA ALA A 21 -2.64 -2.55 -13.17
C ALA A 21 -2.46 -4.00 -12.68
N PRO A 22 -3.17 -4.97 -13.28
CA PRO A 22 -3.23 -6.34 -12.76
C PRO A 22 -1.87 -7.06 -12.76
N HIS A 23 -0.99 -6.70 -13.70
CA HIS A 23 0.36 -7.25 -13.80
C HIS A 23 1.29 -6.80 -12.67
N MET A 24 0.97 -5.71 -11.96
CA MET A 24 1.78 -5.23 -10.83
C MET A 24 1.49 -6.00 -9.53
N GLY A 25 0.36 -6.71 -9.45
CA GLY A 25 -0.12 -7.32 -8.20
C GLY A 25 0.90 -8.24 -7.54
N ALA A 26 1.56 -9.10 -8.32
CA ALA A 26 2.58 -10.02 -7.80
C ALA A 26 3.78 -9.29 -7.18
N GLY A 27 4.28 -8.23 -7.84
CA GLY A 27 5.40 -7.45 -7.36
C GLY A 27 5.08 -6.69 -6.07
N ILE A 28 3.88 -6.14 -5.97
CA ILE A 28 3.42 -5.40 -4.79
C ILE A 28 3.18 -6.33 -3.61
N ALA A 29 2.61 -7.52 -3.86
CA ALA A 29 2.49 -8.55 -2.84
C ALA A 29 3.86 -8.97 -2.29
N ALA A 30 4.84 -9.19 -3.18
CA ALA A 30 6.21 -9.53 -2.78
C ALA A 30 6.90 -8.40 -1.99
N MET A 31 6.69 -7.14 -2.39
CA MET A 31 7.18 -5.98 -1.64
C MET A 31 6.55 -5.91 -0.24
N SER A 32 5.23 -6.11 -0.14
CA SER A 32 4.51 -6.09 1.13
C SER A 32 5.04 -7.18 2.08
N ASP A 33 5.21 -8.41 1.58
CA ASP A 33 5.79 -9.52 2.33
C ASP A 33 7.21 -9.20 2.83
N ALA A 34 8.05 -8.63 1.95
CA ALA A 34 9.41 -8.22 2.33
C ALA A 34 9.40 -7.18 3.48
N VAL A 35 8.53 -6.17 3.40
CA VAL A 35 8.46 -5.07 4.39
C VAL A 35 7.82 -5.51 5.70
N TYR A 36 6.75 -6.31 5.66
CA TYR A 36 5.96 -6.63 6.85
C TYR A 36 6.29 -7.98 7.49
N ALA A 37 6.82 -8.95 6.75
CA ALA A 37 7.15 -10.27 7.28
C ALA A 37 8.65 -10.54 7.37
N LYS A 38 9.46 -9.95 6.48
CA LYS A 38 10.92 -10.20 6.39
C LYS A 38 11.80 -9.01 6.78
N SER A 39 11.25 -8.08 7.57
CA SER A 39 12.00 -6.93 8.06
C SER A 39 13.01 -7.33 9.13
N SER A 40 14.16 -6.66 9.14
CA SER A 40 15.13 -6.73 10.24
C SER A 40 14.77 -5.85 11.44
N LEU A 41 13.79 -4.95 11.28
CA LEU A 41 13.32 -4.05 12.34
C LEU A 41 12.23 -4.71 13.19
N GLY A 42 12.17 -4.34 14.47
CA GLY A 42 11.04 -4.71 15.31
C GLY A 42 9.74 -4.08 14.82
N ILE A 43 8.59 -4.70 15.13
CA ILE A 43 7.26 -4.22 14.69
C ILE A 43 7.06 -2.74 15.02
N ARG A 44 7.37 -2.32 16.25
CA ARG A 44 7.18 -0.92 16.68
C ARG A 44 8.05 0.06 15.90
N GLU A 45 9.31 -0.29 15.65
CA GLU A 45 10.25 0.55 14.90
C GLU A 45 9.80 0.69 13.44
N ARG A 46 9.39 -0.42 12.81
CA ARG A 46 8.84 -0.43 11.46
C ARG A 46 7.57 0.42 11.36
N GLU A 47 6.64 0.29 12.29
CA GLU A 47 5.40 1.07 12.26
C GLU A 47 5.66 2.57 12.46
N VAL A 48 6.57 2.95 13.36
CA VAL A 48 6.97 4.36 13.52
C VAL A 48 7.61 4.89 12.24
N ALA A 49 8.49 4.13 11.59
CA ALA A 49 9.09 4.50 10.31
C ALA A 49 8.03 4.67 9.22
N ARG A 50 7.10 3.72 9.09
CA ARG A 50 5.98 3.78 8.13
C ARG A 50 5.09 5.01 8.36
N MET A 51 4.70 5.27 9.60
CA MET A 51 3.89 6.44 9.96
C MET A 51 4.63 7.74 9.65
N ARG A 52 5.95 7.81 9.93
CA ARG A 52 6.75 8.99 9.63
C ARG A 52 6.82 9.25 8.13
N ILE A 53 7.03 8.22 7.31
CA ILE A 53 7.01 8.33 5.85
C ILE A 53 5.65 8.84 5.37
N ALA A 54 4.54 8.31 5.89
CA ALA A 54 3.21 8.76 5.51
C ALA A 54 2.97 10.23 5.86
N GLN A 55 3.35 10.67 7.07
CA GLN A 55 3.28 12.08 7.48
C GLN A 55 4.08 13.00 6.56
N LEU A 56 5.31 12.61 6.19
CA LEU A 56 6.17 13.38 5.28
C LEU A 56 5.57 13.52 3.88
N ASN A 57 4.79 12.52 3.45
CA ASN A 57 4.08 12.53 2.17
C ASN A 57 2.65 13.11 2.29
N GLN A 58 2.28 13.68 3.44
CA GLN A 58 0.93 14.17 3.72
C GLN A 58 -0.16 13.12 3.45
N CYS A 59 0.21 11.85 3.61
CA CYS A 59 -0.68 10.71 3.50
C CYS A 59 -1.36 10.52 4.85
N VAL A 60 -2.68 10.74 4.88
CA VAL A 60 -3.49 10.51 6.06
C VAL A 60 -3.52 9.01 6.33
N VAL A 61 -3.01 8.60 7.50
CA VAL A 61 -2.99 7.20 7.97
C VAL A 61 -4.20 6.93 8.83
#